data_AF-A0A2W2FDK0-F1
#
_entry.id   AF-A0A2W2FDK0-F1
#
_cell.length_a   1.000
_cell.length_b   1.000
_cell.length_c   1.000
_cell.angle_alpha   90.00
_cell.angle_beta   90.00
_cell.angle_gamma   90.00
#
_symmetry.space_group_name_H-M   'P 1'
#
loop_
_entity.id
_entity.type
_entity.pdbx_description
1 polymer ?
#
loop_
_entity_poly.entity_id
_entity_poly.type
_entity_poly.pdbx_seq_one_letter_code
_entity_poly.pdbx_strand_id
1 'polypeptide(L)'
;MPHSPARHRPAVVVLHHPGPRSRRCLGDVTAGLEEEGVPFRIEQAEETGGPDRAEQAEEGGPDRVEEAWRAREGGARELAFAAAQASELDVGVGVDAAGDVCVHHAKLPPHAPVAAGPARGARVMGHNAGRLVAGIPFKGMPPEPVSKGAAS
;
A
#
# COMPACT_ATOMS: atom_id res chain seq x y z
N MET A 1 7.74 34.28 -26.09
CA MET A 1 7.08 33.90 -24.82
C MET A 1 7.81 32.68 -24.27
N PRO A 2 8.64 32.80 -23.22
CA PRO A 2 9.22 31.61 -22.60
C PRO A 2 8.09 30.81 -21.95
N HIS A 3 8.05 29.49 -22.20
CA HIS A 3 7.15 28.58 -21.52
C HIS A 3 7.49 28.57 -20.02
N SER A 4 6.50 28.76 -19.16
CA SER A 4 6.67 28.54 -17.72
C SER A 4 7.13 27.10 -17.51
N PRO A 5 8.16 26.83 -16.68
CA PRO A 5 8.49 25.45 -16.33
C PRO A 5 7.24 24.81 -15.73
N ALA A 6 6.89 23.62 -16.19
CA ALA A 6 5.76 22.86 -15.66
C ALA A 6 5.90 22.83 -14.14
N ARG A 7 4.95 23.43 -13.41
CA ARG A 7 4.97 23.45 -11.94
C ARG A 7 5.09 22.01 -11.48
N HIS A 8 6.12 21.70 -10.68
CA HIS A 8 6.22 20.43 -9.97
C HIS A 8 4.91 20.26 -9.20
N ARG A 9 4.10 19.26 -9.56
CA ARG A 9 2.83 18.98 -8.88
C ARG A 9 3.16 18.02 -7.74
N PRO A 10 3.01 18.43 -6.47
CA PRO A 10 3.19 17.53 -5.33
C PRO A 10 2.33 16.29 -5.52
N ALA A 11 2.87 15.10 -5.31
CA ALA A 11 2.20 13.85 -5.64
C ALA A 11 2.27 12.82 -4.50
N VAL A 12 1.20 12.03 -4.36
CA VAL A 12 1.19 10.84 -3.50
C VAL A 12 2.12 9.80 -4.11
N VAL A 13 3.00 9.22 -3.30
CA VAL A 13 3.84 8.10 -3.76
C VAL A 13 3.10 6.78 -3.50
N VAL A 14 3.08 5.92 -4.50
CA VAL A 14 2.58 4.54 -4.42
C VAL A 14 3.77 3.61 -4.57
N LEU A 15 4.23 3.02 -3.46
CA LEU A 15 5.28 2.01 -3.46
C LEU A 15 4.69 0.61 -3.56
N HIS A 16 5.25 -0.22 -4.43
CA HIS A 16 4.79 -1.60 -4.58
C HIS A 16 5.93 -2.62 -4.66
N HIS A 17 5.68 -3.81 -4.14
CA HIS A 17 6.56 -4.97 -4.33
C HIS A 17 6.71 -5.30 -5.84
N PRO A 18 7.87 -5.79 -6.33
CA PRO A 18 8.06 -6.14 -7.76
C PRO A 18 7.15 -7.27 -8.29
N GLY A 19 6.56 -8.07 -7.40
CA GLY A 19 5.77 -9.24 -7.74
C GLY A 19 4.51 -8.99 -8.59
N PRO A 20 3.93 -10.03 -9.21
CA PRO A 20 2.77 -9.88 -10.10
C PRO A 20 1.46 -9.55 -9.38
N ARG A 21 1.30 -9.92 -8.10
CA ARG A 21 0.07 -9.67 -7.34
C ARG A 21 -0.07 -8.20 -6.95
N SER A 22 1.01 -7.55 -6.52
CA SER A 22 1.03 -6.11 -6.24
C SER A 22 0.67 -5.29 -7.48
N ARG A 23 1.26 -5.63 -8.65
CA ARG A 23 0.98 -4.97 -9.93
C ARG A 23 -0.49 -5.01 -10.34
N ARG A 24 -1.20 -6.11 -10.03
CA ARG A 24 -2.64 -6.23 -10.29
C ARG A 24 -3.47 -5.24 -9.49
N CYS A 25 -3.00 -4.81 -8.31
CA CYS A 25 -3.72 -3.87 -7.45
C CYS A 25 -3.50 -2.42 -7.87
N LEU A 26 -2.41 -2.11 -8.58
CA LEU A 26 -2.04 -0.74 -8.93
C LEU A 26 -3.14 0.00 -9.69
N GLY A 27 -3.76 -0.65 -10.69
CA GLY A 27 -4.81 0.01 -11.49
C GLY A 27 -6.01 0.49 -10.67
N ASP A 28 -6.42 -0.31 -9.68
CA ASP A 28 -7.50 0.07 -8.78
C ASP A 28 -7.08 1.17 -7.80
N VAL A 29 -5.88 1.07 -7.21
CA VAL A 29 -5.34 2.12 -6.34
C VAL A 29 -5.26 3.46 -7.07
N THR A 30 -4.71 3.47 -8.29
CA THR A 30 -4.54 4.71 -9.07
C THR A 30 -5.88 5.26 -9.50
N ALA A 31 -6.82 4.42 -9.96
CA ALA A 31 -8.17 4.88 -10.29
C ALA A 31 -8.85 5.56 -9.08
N GLY A 32 -8.66 5.03 -7.86
CA GLY A 32 -9.17 5.66 -6.64
C GLY A 32 -8.55 7.03 -6.34
N LEU A 33 -7.25 7.21 -6.59
CA LEU A 33 -6.56 8.49 -6.44
C LEU A 33 -6.99 9.50 -7.53
N GLU A 34 -7.17 9.03 -8.76
CA GLU A 34 -7.63 9.82 -9.91
C GLU A 34 -9.05 10.36 -9.71
N GLU A 35 -9.94 9.55 -9.14
CA GLU A 35 -11.31 9.97 -8.79
C GLU A 35 -11.32 11.14 -7.79
N GLU A 36 -10.36 11.20 -6.88
CA GLU A 36 -10.18 12.32 -5.94
C GLU A 36 -9.40 13.50 -6.53
N GLY A 37 -8.97 13.40 -7.80
CA GLY A 37 -8.17 14.43 -8.46
C GLY A 37 -6.77 14.60 -7.87
N VAL A 38 -6.26 13.58 -7.16
CA VAL A 38 -4.97 13.64 -6.48
C VAL A 38 -3.86 13.10 -7.40
N PRO A 39 -2.84 13.91 -7.73
CA PRO A 39 -1.69 13.43 -8.51
C PRO A 39 -0.90 12.38 -7.73
N PHE A 40 -0.37 11.38 -8.44
CA PHE A 40 0.40 10.30 -7.85
C PHE A 40 1.59 9.91 -8.71
N ARG A 41 2.57 9.24 -8.09
CA ARG A 41 3.70 8.57 -8.75
C ARG A 41 3.77 7.13 -8.25
N ILE A 42 3.98 6.20 -9.18
CA ILE A 42 4.19 4.79 -8.85
C ILE A 42 5.69 4.55 -8.85
N GLU A 43 6.21 3.97 -7.78
CA GLU A 43 7.59 3.52 -7.72
C GLU A 43 7.61 2.07 -7.22
N GLN A 44 8.54 1.28 -7.75
CA GLN A 44 8.73 -0.09 -7.31
C GLN A 44 9.68 -0.07 -6.11
N ALA A 45 9.39 -0.88 -5.09
CA ALA A 45 10.33 -1.10 -4.01
C ALA A 45 11.60 -1.77 -4.56
N GLU A 46 12.76 -1.18 -4.30
CA GLU A 46 14.04 -1.86 -4.50
C GLU A 46 14.01 -3.12 -3.64
N GLU A 47 14.28 -4.29 -4.22
CA GLU A 47 14.44 -5.52 -3.44
C GLU A 47 15.53 -5.25 -2.42
N THR A 48 15.15 -5.01 -1.17
CA THR A 48 16.14 -4.96 -0.10
C THR A 48 16.57 -6.40 0.07
N GLY A 49 17.62 -6.79 -0.66
CA GLY A 49 18.38 -7.98 -0.38
C GLY A 49 18.90 -7.85 1.05
N GLY A 50 18.14 -8.37 2.00
CA GLY A 50 18.56 -8.46 3.39
C GLY A 50 19.25 -9.79 3.60
N PRO A 51 20.59 -9.83 3.74
CA PRO A 51 21.25 -11.01 4.27
C PRO A 51 20.91 -11.15 5.76
N ASP A 52 20.81 -12.40 6.22
CA ASP A 52 21.11 -12.77 7.60
C ASP A 52 20.05 -12.51 8.71
N ARG A 53 18.87 -13.16 8.62
CA ARG A 53 18.02 -13.54 9.78
C ARG A 53 17.19 -14.81 9.50
N ALA A 54 17.79 -15.79 8.85
CA ALA A 54 17.15 -17.10 8.60
C ALA A 54 17.18 -18.01 9.84
N GLU A 55 18.09 -17.79 10.78
CA GLU A 55 18.11 -18.48 12.07
C GLU A 55 17.03 -17.90 12.98
N GLN A 56 15.88 -18.59 13.06
CA GLN A 56 14.84 -18.58 14.13
C GLN A 56 13.43 -18.92 13.60
N ALA A 57 13.26 -19.23 12.30
CA ALA A 57 11.94 -19.57 11.74
C ALA A 57 11.58 -21.07 11.82
N GLU A 58 12.50 -21.95 12.24
CA GLU A 58 12.27 -23.40 12.22
C GLU A 58 11.56 -23.93 13.49
N GLU A 59 10.38 -23.39 13.80
CA GLU A 59 9.43 -24.07 14.70
C GLU A 59 7.97 -23.67 14.40
N GLY A 60 7.54 -23.88 13.16
CA GLY A 60 6.15 -23.67 12.76
C GLY A 60 5.92 -24.28 11.39
N GLY A 61 4.91 -25.14 11.27
CA GLY A 61 4.57 -25.85 10.03
C GLY A 61 4.30 -24.96 8.79
N PRO A 62 3.99 -25.57 7.64
CA PRO A 62 3.99 -24.92 6.32
C PRO A 62 3.13 -23.63 6.21
N ASP A 63 2.03 -23.54 6.95
CA ASP A 63 1.18 -22.33 6.93
C ASP A 63 1.81 -21.14 7.68
N ARG A 64 2.62 -21.41 8.71
CA ARG A 64 3.29 -20.36 9.49
C ARG A 64 4.52 -19.80 8.78
N VAL A 65 5.18 -20.61 7.96
CA VAL A 65 6.29 -20.14 7.15
C VAL A 65 5.77 -19.21 6.04
N GLU A 66 4.67 -19.52 5.35
CA GLU A 66 4.06 -18.62 4.36
C GLU A 66 3.66 -17.26 4.96
N GLU A 67 2.98 -17.24 6.11
CA GLU A 67 2.65 -16.00 6.84
C GLU A 67 3.91 -15.24 7.30
N ALA A 68 4.96 -15.95 7.72
CA ALA A 68 6.22 -15.36 8.12
C ALA A 68 7.03 -14.82 6.93
N TRP A 69 7.05 -15.48 5.77
CA TRP A 69 7.68 -14.99 4.55
C TRP A 69 6.98 -13.73 4.03
N ARG A 70 5.64 -13.69 4.12
CA ARG A 70 4.82 -12.50 3.82
C ARG A 70 5.08 -11.32 4.76
N ALA A 71 5.52 -11.59 5.98
CA ALA A 71 5.99 -10.57 6.93
C ALA A 71 7.47 -10.18 6.73
N ARG A 72 8.25 -10.98 5.98
CA ARG A 72 9.70 -10.78 5.73
C ARG A 72 10.01 -10.04 4.43
N GLU A 73 9.14 -10.13 3.43
CA GLU A 73 9.11 -9.22 2.29
C GLU A 73 8.36 -7.96 2.74
N GLY A 74 9.04 -6.81 2.78
CA GLY A 74 8.55 -5.58 3.42
C GLY A 74 7.04 -5.37 3.27
N GLY A 75 6.31 -5.52 4.37
CA GLY A 75 4.86 -5.61 4.35
C GLY A 75 4.22 -4.31 3.87
N ALA A 76 2.93 -4.35 3.49
CA ALA A 76 2.25 -3.20 2.89
C ALA A 76 2.37 -1.93 3.75
N ARG A 77 2.43 -2.09 5.08
CA ARG A 77 2.64 -1.00 6.06
C ARG A 77 4.00 -0.32 5.92
N GLU A 78 5.07 -1.10 5.82
CA GLU A 78 6.43 -0.57 5.68
C GLU A 78 6.58 0.18 4.36
N LEU A 79 6.06 -0.40 3.27
CA LEU A 79 6.00 0.24 1.96
C LEU A 79 5.18 1.54 2.02
N ALA A 80 4.03 1.55 2.69
CA ALA A 80 3.19 2.74 2.79
C ALA A 80 3.85 3.84 3.62
N PHE A 81 4.53 3.48 4.71
CA PHE A 81 5.29 4.43 5.51
C PHE A 81 6.44 5.04 4.71
N ALA A 82 7.24 4.21 4.03
CA ALA A 82 8.32 4.69 3.15
C ALA A 82 7.78 5.59 2.03
N ALA A 83 6.65 5.24 1.43
CA ALA A 83 5.98 6.05 0.43
C ALA A 83 5.54 7.41 1.00
N ALA A 84 5.02 7.44 2.22
CA ALA A 84 4.55 8.67 2.86
C ALA A 84 5.73 9.61 3.16
N GLN A 85 6.88 9.06 3.58
CA GLN A 85 8.11 9.81 3.81
C GLN A 85 8.68 10.40 2.51
N ALA A 86 8.47 9.73 1.37
CA ALA A 86 8.93 10.19 0.06
C ALA A 86 7.93 11.14 -0.65
N SER A 87 6.69 11.23 -0.17
CA SER A 87 5.65 12.06 -0.76
C SER A 87 5.69 13.50 -0.24
N GLU A 88 5.65 14.48 -1.14
CA GLU A 88 5.49 15.90 -0.81
C GLU A 88 4.10 16.23 -0.19
N LEU A 89 3.17 15.27 -0.22
CA LEU A 89 1.83 15.41 0.36
C LEU A 89 1.70 14.72 1.72
N ASP A 90 2.81 14.24 2.30
CA ASP A 90 2.87 13.47 3.55
C ASP A 90 2.03 12.17 3.54
N VAL A 91 1.49 11.75 2.40
CA VAL A 91 0.61 10.57 2.25
C VAL A 91 1.24 9.57 1.29
N GLY A 92 1.26 8.31 1.70
CA GLY A 92 1.82 7.22 0.91
C GLY A 92 0.92 6.00 0.87
N VAL A 93 1.02 5.25 -0.23
CA VAL A 93 0.34 3.97 -0.41
C VAL A 93 1.38 2.88 -0.62
N GLY A 94 1.23 1.76 0.08
CA GLY A 94 2.09 0.58 -0.02
C GLY A 94 1.30 -0.64 -0.49
N VAL A 95 1.87 -1.40 -1.42
CA VAL A 95 1.30 -2.67 -1.90
C VAL A 95 2.33 -3.79 -1.79
N ASP A 96 2.08 -4.78 -0.94
CA ASP A 96 3.03 -5.88 -0.71
C ASP A 96 2.96 -7.02 -1.75
N ALA A 97 3.82 -8.02 -1.57
CA ALA A 97 3.94 -9.17 -2.45
C ALA A 97 2.65 -9.98 -2.61
N ALA A 98 1.77 -9.97 -1.60
CA ALA A 98 0.49 -10.64 -1.66
C ALA A 98 -0.62 -9.79 -2.31
N GLY A 99 -0.37 -8.49 -2.45
CA GLY A 99 -1.33 -7.51 -2.98
C GLY A 99 -2.14 -6.82 -1.89
N ASP A 100 -1.78 -6.98 -0.61
CA ASP A 100 -2.42 -6.19 0.44
C ASP A 100 -1.99 -4.73 0.30
N VAL A 101 -2.93 -3.82 0.57
CA VAL A 101 -2.78 -2.39 0.35
C VAL A 101 -2.87 -1.66 1.68
N CYS A 102 -1.98 -0.70 1.88
CA CYS A 102 -1.92 0.12 3.08
C CYS A 102 -1.79 1.60 2.71
N VAL A 103 -2.44 2.47 3.48
CA VAL A 103 -2.34 3.93 3.39
C VAL A 103 -1.69 4.45 4.67
N HIS A 104 -0.69 5.32 4.53
CA HIS A 104 0.04 5.90 5.65
C HIS A 104 0.13 7.43 5.54
N HIS A 105 0.25 8.10 6.68
CA HIS A 105 0.65 9.50 6.78
C HIS A 105 2.04 9.59 7.42
N ALA A 106 2.95 10.42 6.89
CA ALA A 106 4.32 10.61 7.36
C ALA A 106 4.45 10.96 8.86
N LYS A 107 3.43 11.57 9.46
CA LYS A 107 3.43 12.01 10.86
C LYS A 107 3.03 10.92 11.85
N LEU A 108 2.55 9.78 11.37
CA LEU A 108 2.17 8.66 12.21
C LEU A 108 3.37 7.72 12.46
N PRO A 109 3.39 6.99 13.58
CA PRO A 109 4.38 5.93 13.80
C PRO A 109 4.33 4.87 12.70
N PRO A 110 5.47 4.24 12.32
CA PRO A 110 5.53 3.27 11.21
C PRO A 110 4.59 2.06 11.33
N HIS A 111 4.19 1.70 12.55
CA HIS A 111 3.32 0.57 12.85
C HIS A 111 1.83 0.96 12.95
N ALA A 112 1.50 2.24 12.77
CA ALA A 112 0.16 2.80 12.93
C ALA A 112 -0.34 3.43 11.62
N PRO A 113 -0.59 2.61 10.58
CA PRO A 113 -1.11 3.11 9.32
C PRO A 113 -2.53 3.67 9.48
N VAL A 114 -2.92 4.51 8.53
CA VAL A 114 -4.25 5.12 8.48
C VAL A 114 -5.31 4.09 8.11
N ALA A 115 -5.01 3.23 7.13
CA ALA A 115 -5.89 2.16 6.68
C ALA A 115 -5.05 1.01 6.10
N ALA A 116 -5.51 -0.22 6.28
CA ALA A 116 -4.90 -1.41 5.69
C ALA A 116 -5.99 -2.41 5.30
N GLY A 117 -5.77 -3.18 4.24
CA GLY A 117 -6.77 -4.10 3.75
C GLY A 117 -6.32 -4.86 2.50
N PRO A 118 -7.13 -5.83 2.07
CA PRO A 118 -6.75 -6.74 0.98
C PRO A 118 -6.91 -6.12 -0.40
N ALA A 119 -6.29 -6.76 -1.40
CA ALA A 119 -6.34 -6.38 -2.82
C ALA A 119 -7.73 -5.97 -3.34
N ARG A 120 -8.79 -6.69 -2.93
CA ARG A 120 -10.19 -6.40 -3.34
C ARG A 120 -10.69 -5.00 -2.94
N GLY A 121 -10.04 -4.36 -1.97
CA GLY A 121 -10.33 -3.00 -1.51
C GLY A 121 -9.39 -1.94 -2.06
N ALA A 122 -8.50 -2.28 -2.98
CA ALA A 122 -7.48 -1.38 -3.53
C ALA A 122 -8.03 -0.03 -4.01
N ARG A 123 -9.17 -0.02 -4.71
CA ARG A 123 -9.81 1.23 -5.18
C ARG A 123 -10.32 2.11 -4.04
N VAL A 124 -10.88 1.49 -2.99
CA VAL A 124 -11.29 2.22 -1.78
C VAL A 124 -10.06 2.78 -1.05
N MET A 125 -8.95 2.05 -1.03
CA MET A 125 -7.69 2.56 -0.48
C MET A 125 -7.15 3.76 -1.27
N GLY A 126 -7.18 3.71 -2.60
CA GLY A 126 -6.83 4.84 -3.46
C GLY A 126 -7.67 6.08 -3.16
N HIS A 127 -8.99 5.91 -3.05
CA HIS A 127 -9.89 6.99 -2.66
C HIS A 127 -9.58 7.52 -1.26
N ASN A 128 -9.36 6.64 -0.27
CA ASN A 128 -9.05 7.06 1.09
C ASN A 128 -7.70 7.79 1.20
N ALA A 129 -6.70 7.41 0.40
CA ALA A 129 -5.45 8.16 0.29
C ALA A 129 -5.70 9.57 -0.27
N GLY A 130 -6.51 9.71 -1.31
CA GLY A 130 -6.88 11.02 -1.85
C GLY A 130 -7.66 11.89 -0.85
N ARG A 131 -8.61 11.28 -0.13
CA ARG A 131 -9.37 11.95 0.94
C ARG A 131 -8.51 12.40 2.11
N LEU A 132 -7.50 11.61 2.47
CA LEU A 132 -6.54 11.96 3.51
C LEU A 132 -5.76 13.22 3.14
N VAL A 133 -5.30 13.33 1.89
CA VAL A 133 -4.68 14.56 1.36
C VAL A 133 -5.64 15.75 1.45
N ALA A 134 -6.91 15.55 1.09
CA ALA A 134 -7.93 16.59 1.12
C ALA A 134 -8.48 16.93 2.53
N GLY A 135 -8.13 16.15 3.56
CA GLY A 135 -8.63 16.35 4.92
C GLY A 135 -10.12 16.04 5.10
N ILE A 136 -10.68 15.11 4.32
CA ILE A 136 -12.11 14.72 4.38
C ILE A 136 -12.31 13.30 4.92
N PRO A 137 -13.48 12.96 5.51
CA PRO A 137 -13.73 11.67 6.18
C PRO A 137 -13.53 10.47 5.24
N PHE A 138 -13.23 9.25 5.70
CA PHE A 138 -12.98 8.11 4.78
C PHE A 138 -14.24 7.43 4.23
N LYS A 139 -14.08 6.69 3.11
CA LYS A 139 -15.08 5.72 2.63
C LYS A 139 -14.93 4.41 3.41
N GLY A 140 -16.06 3.76 3.70
CA GLY A 140 -16.08 2.43 4.30
C GLY A 140 -15.55 1.37 3.33
N MET A 141 -14.81 0.39 3.86
CA MET A 141 -14.39 -0.78 3.10
C MET A 141 -15.60 -1.68 2.82
N PRO A 142 -15.66 -2.36 1.65
CA PRO A 142 -16.68 -3.36 1.41
C PRO A 142 -16.57 -4.47 2.47
N PRO A 143 -17.71 -5.01 2.94
CA PRO A 143 -17.69 -6.10 3.91
C PRO A 143 -16.90 -7.29 3.35
N GLU A 144 -16.23 -8.03 4.24
CA GLU A 144 -15.62 -9.31 3.85
C GLU A 144 -16.70 -10.20 3.21
N PRO A 145 -16.42 -10.88 2.08
CA PRO A 145 -17.36 -11.84 1.56
C PRO A 145 -17.59 -12.91 2.63
N VAL A 146 -18.84 -13.02 3.10
CA VAL A 146 -19.22 -14.04 4.06
C VAL A 146 -18.93 -15.38 3.39
N SER A 147 -17.96 -16.12 3.90
CA SER A 147 -17.73 -17.52 3.53
C SER A 147 -19.03 -18.25 3.84
N LYS A 148 -19.82 -18.55 2.80
CA LYS A 148 -20.94 -19.47 2.94
C LYS A 148 -20.33 -20.78 3.43
N GLY A 149 -20.52 -21.08 4.72
CA GLY A 149 -20.05 -22.31 5.31
C GLY A 149 -20.46 -23.46 4.41
N ALA A 150 -19.49 -24.32 4.09
CA ALA A 150 -19.77 -25.60 3.49
C ALA A 150 -20.74 -26.32 4.44
N ALA A 151 -22.03 -26.28 4.09
CA ALA A 151 -23.02 -27.13 4.73
C ALA A 151 -22.60 -28.57 4.43
N SER A 152 -22.31 -29.29 5.51
CA SER A 152 -21.91 -30.70 5.54
C SER A 152 -22.97 -31.60 4.92
#